data_AF-A0A7S1VB57-F1
#
_entry.id   AF-A0A7S1VB57-F1
#
_cell.length_a   1.000
_cell.length_b   1.000
_cell.length_c   1.000
_cell.angle_alpha   90.00
_cell.angle_beta   90.00
_cell.angle_gamma   90.00
#
_symmetry.space_group_name_H-M   'P 1'
#
loop_
_entity.id
_entity.type
_entity.pdbx_description
1 polymer ?
#
loop_
_entity_poly.entity_id
_entity_poly.type
_entity_poly.pdbx_seq_one_letter_code
_entity_poly.pdbx_strand_id
1 'polypeptide(L)'
;FGTMMKYREAELQHGRVAMLAAIGMLVTEEPVEFHPLFESYNKDIGPAIRHLDEVRAVSPFFFEILAVIIGSLEFNRALKGWLPPDEAEGNNLLKDSYFPGDVGFDPLGLKPEDPEEFLELHTKELQNGRVAMLGAAGMIAQELVNGK
;
A
#
# COMPACT_ATOMS: atom_id res chain seq x y z
N PHE A 1 -9.31 6.01 23.55
CA PHE A 1 -8.03 5.45 23.06
C PHE A 1 -8.21 4.58 21.81
N GLY A 2 -9.24 3.73 21.72
CA GLY A 2 -9.44 2.85 20.56
C GLY A 2 -9.61 3.53 19.19
N THR A 3 -10.15 4.75 19.12
CA THR A 3 -10.29 5.51 17.85
C THR A 3 -8.96 5.99 17.27
N MET A 4 -8.01 6.41 18.12
CA MET A 4 -6.68 6.85 17.66
C MET A 4 -5.86 5.69 17.08
N MET A 5 -5.97 4.50 17.66
CA MET A 5 -5.30 3.29 17.15
C MET A 5 -5.81 2.92 15.74
N LYS A 6 -7.11 3.09 15.48
CA LYS A 6 -7.69 2.88 14.13
C LYS A 6 -7.14 3.85 13.10
N TYR A 7 -7.05 5.13 13.44
CA TYR A 7 -6.49 6.12 12.51
C TYR A 7 -5.00 5.88 12.25
N ARG A 8 -4.26 5.42 13.26
CA ARG A 8 -2.85 5.05 13.09
C ARG A 8 -2.68 3.83 12.19
N GLU A 9 -3.51 2.80 12.36
CA GLU A 9 -3.55 1.65 11.45
C GLU A 9 -3.84 2.10 10.02
N ALA A 10 -4.88 2.94 9.84
CA ALA A 10 -5.26 3.45 8.53
C ALA A 10 -4.14 4.27 7.89
N GLU A 11 -3.51 5.20 8.63
CA GLU A 11 -2.39 6.00 8.16
C GLU A 11 -1.23 5.13 7.67
N LEU A 12 -0.88 4.08 8.44
CA LEU A 12 0.19 3.18 8.07
C LEU A 12 -0.13 2.40 6.78
N GLN A 13 -1.37 1.92 6.63
CA GLN A 13 -1.80 1.22 5.42
C GLN A 13 -1.73 2.12 4.18
N HIS A 14 -2.25 3.34 4.27
CA HIS A 14 -2.18 4.29 3.16
C HIS A 14 -0.73 4.69 2.86
N GLY A 15 0.11 4.84 3.88
CA GLY A 15 1.54 5.07 3.74
C GLY A 15 2.25 3.95 2.97
N ARG A 16 1.99 2.68 3.30
CA ARG A 16 2.58 1.52 2.60
C ARG A 16 2.15 1.45 1.13
N VAL A 17 0.86 1.66 0.85
CA VAL A 17 0.33 1.68 -0.52
C VAL A 17 0.94 2.85 -1.30
N ALA A 18 1.08 4.03 -0.70
CA ALA A 18 1.68 5.19 -1.34
C ALA A 18 3.18 5.02 -1.62
N MET A 19 3.93 4.35 -0.72
CA MET A 19 5.34 4.02 -0.96
C MET A 19 5.50 3.11 -2.18
N LEU A 20 4.64 2.09 -2.32
CA LEU A 20 4.64 1.22 -3.50
C LEU A 20 4.19 1.98 -4.77
N ALA A 21 3.19 2.84 -4.67
CA ALA A 21 2.70 3.63 -5.79
C ALA A 21 3.78 4.61 -6.31
N ALA A 22 4.50 5.29 -5.41
CA ALA A 22 5.58 6.19 -5.79
C ALA A 22 6.72 5.46 -6.51
N ILE A 23 7.13 4.28 -6.02
CA ILE A 23 8.13 3.46 -6.71
C ILE A 23 7.60 2.97 -8.06
N GLY A 24 6.33 2.52 -8.09
CA GLY A 24 5.69 2.06 -9.32
C GLY A 24 5.71 3.13 -10.41
N MET A 25 5.25 4.34 -10.11
CA MET A 25 5.27 5.47 -11.05
C MET A 25 6.69 5.78 -11.53
N LEU A 26 7.67 5.86 -10.63
CA LEU A 26 9.07 6.13 -11.00
C LEU A 26 9.70 5.04 -11.89
N VAL A 27 9.35 3.77 -11.70
CA VAL A 27 9.89 2.66 -12.51
C VAL A 27 9.24 2.63 -13.90
N THR A 28 7.97 3.04 -13.99
CA THR A 28 7.22 3.06 -15.25
C THR A 28 7.45 4.31 -16.09
N GLU A 29 8.07 5.35 -15.53
CA GLU A 29 8.41 6.59 -16.24
C GLU A 29 9.86 6.58 -16.75
N GLU A 30 10.17 7.49 -17.69
CA GLU A 30 11.52 7.72 -18.21
C GLU A 30 12.45 8.11 -17.04
N PRO A 31 13.65 7.50 -16.89
CA PRO A 31 14.46 6.78 -17.88
C PRO A 31 14.46 5.25 -17.75
N VAL A 32 13.64 4.66 -16.87
CA VAL A 32 13.71 3.21 -16.56
C VAL A 32 12.82 2.40 -17.50
N GLU A 33 11.66 2.93 -17.90
CA GLU A 33 10.73 2.36 -18.91
C GLU A 33 10.47 0.85 -18.73
N PHE A 34 10.51 0.36 -17.49
CA PHE A 34 10.41 -1.06 -17.24
C PHE A 34 8.94 -1.44 -17.05
N HIS A 35 8.37 -2.03 -18.09
CA HIS A 35 7.01 -2.53 -18.09
C HIS A 35 6.99 -4.06 -18.07
N PRO A 36 6.86 -4.72 -16.91
CA PRO A 36 6.87 -6.18 -16.82
C PRO A 36 5.62 -6.84 -17.44
N LEU A 37 4.56 -6.07 -17.70
CA LEU A 37 3.27 -6.55 -18.22
C LEU A 37 2.99 -6.09 -19.66
N PHE A 38 3.84 -5.25 -20.25
CA PHE A 38 3.66 -4.70 -21.59
C PHE A 38 4.94 -4.92 -22.40
N GLU A 39 4.82 -5.36 -23.65
CA GLU A 39 5.96 -5.38 -24.55
C GLU A 39 6.41 -3.94 -24.84
N SER A 40 7.42 -3.49 -24.10
CA SER A 40 8.08 -2.17 -24.19
C SER A 40 8.60 -1.83 -25.61
N TYR A 41 8.61 -2.76 -26.55
CA TYR A 41 9.23 -2.57 -27.87
C TYR A 41 8.34 -1.91 -28.95
N ASN A 42 7.00 -1.94 -28.85
CA ASN A 42 6.15 -1.61 -30.01
C ASN A 42 4.96 -0.67 -29.76
N LYS A 43 4.83 -0.07 -28.58
CA LYS A 43 3.69 0.79 -28.27
C LYS A 43 4.11 1.98 -27.43
N ASP A 44 3.94 3.18 -27.96
CA ASP A 44 3.89 4.43 -27.18
C ASP A 44 2.68 4.31 -26.25
N ILE A 45 2.92 3.77 -25.06
CA ILE A 45 1.97 3.80 -23.97
C ILE A 45 1.99 5.26 -23.52
N GLY A 46 0.84 5.94 -23.56
CA GLY A 46 0.75 7.37 -23.27
C GLY A 46 1.05 7.68 -21.79
N PRO A 47 0.39 8.67 -21.17
CA PRO A 47 0.60 8.96 -19.75
C PRO A 47 0.37 7.72 -18.87
N ALA A 48 1.23 7.51 -17.86
CA ALA A 48 1.21 6.42 -16.89
C ALA A 48 -0.17 6.16 -16.24
N ILE A 49 -1.01 7.17 -16.07
CA ILE A 49 -2.40 7.09 -15.60
C ILE A 49 -3.26 6.19 -16.49
N ARG A 50 -3.01 6.16 -17.80
CA ARG A 50 -3.78 5.34 -18.75
C ARG A 50 -3.26 3.91 -18.85
N HIS A 51 -2.13 3.59 -18.23
CA HIS A 51 -1.56 2.24 -18.26
C HIS A 51 -2.51 1.22 -17.63
N LEU A 52 -3.29 1.61 -16.63
CA LEU A 52 -4.25 0.70 -15.98
C LEU A 52 -5.40 0.27 -16.90
N ASP A 53 -5.83 1.14 -17.82
CA ASP A 53 -6.82 0.78 -18.84
C ASP A 53 -6.25 -0.25 -19.82
N GLU A 54 -4.96 -0.13 -20.14
CA GLU A 54 -4.27 -1.07 -21.02
C GLU A 54 -4.02 -2.42 -20.34
N VAL A 55 -3.73 -2.46 -19.03
CA VAL A 55 -3.63 -3.73 -18.28
C VAL A 55 -4.91 -4.56 -18.47
N ARG A 56 -6.08 -3.93 -18.39
CA ARG A 56 -7.37 -4.61 -18.57
C ARG A 56 -7.57 -5.06 -20.02
N ALA A 57 -7.05 -4.32 -21.01
CA ALA A 57 -7.15 -4.70 -22.42
C ALA A 57 -6.25 -5.90 -22.78
N VAL A 58 -5.04 -5.97 -22.21
CA VAL A 58 -4.06 -7.04 -22.46
C VAL A 58 -4.34 -8.28 -21.61
N SER A 59 -4.67 -8.09 -20.34
CA SER A 59 -4.99 -9.16 -19.38
C SER A 59 -6.31 -8.86 -18.66
N PRO A 60 -7.46 -9.28 -19.24
CA PRO A 60 -8.79 -8.98 -18.70
C PRO A 60 -9.06 -9.47 -17.28
N PHE A 61 -8.32 -10.48 -16.81
CA PHE A 61 -8.47 -11.09 -15.48
C PHE A 61 -7.46 -10.59 -14.44
N PHE A 62 -6.58 -9.65 -14.80
CA PHE A 62 -5.50 -9.20 -13.92
C PHE A 62 -6.04 -8.62 -12.61
N PHE A 63 -7.01 -7.70 -12.70
CA PHE A 63 -7.56 -7.01 -11.54
C PHE A 63 -8.40 -7.93 -10.66
N GLU A 64 -9.05 -8.92 -11.26
CA GLU A 64 -9.88 -9.91 -10.59
C GLU A 64 -9.00 -10.86 -9.76
N ILE A 65 -7.89 -11.35 -10.33
CA ILE A 65 -6.90 -12.16 -9.59
C ILE A 65 -6.25 -11.33 -8.49
N LEU A 66 -5.84 -10.08 -8.80
CA LEU A 66 -5.23 -9.17 -7.84
C LEU A 66 -6.19 -8.89 -6.66
N ALA A 67 -7.47 -8.65 -6.94
CA ALA A 67 -8.48 -8.41 -5.92
C ALA A 67 -8.68 -9.64 -5.01
N VAL A 68 -8.64 -10.86 -5.56
CA VAL A 68 -8.73 -12.09 -4.75
C VAL A 68 -7.50 -12.24 -3.84
N ILE A 69 -6.31 -11.96 -4.35
CA ILE A 69 -5.06 -12.03 -3.56
C ILE A 69 -5.08 -10.99 -2.44
N ILE A 70 -5.35 -9.72 -2.77
CA ILE A 70 -5.43 -8.64 -1.79
C ILE A 70 -6.52 -8.94 -0.78
N GLY A 71 -7.71 -9.35 -1.23
CA GLY A 71 -8.83 -9.71 -0.36
C GLY A 71 -8.47 -10.83 0.62
N SER A 72 -7.74 -11.86 0.17
CA SER A 72 -7.28 -12.94 1.03
C SER A 72 -6.27 -12.48 2.07
N LEU A 73 -5.34 -11.59 1.71
CA LEU A 73 -4.34 -11.04 2.64
C LEU A 73 -4.98 -10.08 3.66
N GLU A 74 -5.86 -9.20 3.20
CA GLU A 74 -6.62 -8.30 4.06
C GLU A 74 -7.56 -9.05 5.00
N PHE A 75 -8.16 -10.16 4.55
CA PHE A 75 -8.97 -11.02 5.40
C PHE A 75 -8.13 -11.65 6.52
N ASN A 76 -6.96 -12.20 6.21
CA ASN A 76 -6.04 -12.72 7.23
C ASN A 76 -5.60 -11.64 8.23
N ARG A 77 -5.34 -10.42 7.75
CA ARG A 77 -5.03 -9.28 8.62
C ARG A 77 -6.22 -8.91 9.52
N ALA A 78 -7.43 -8.86 8.95
CA ALA A 78 -8.65 -8.54 9.69
C ALA A 78 -8.84 -9.49 10.88
N LEU A 79 -8.65 -10.80 10.65
CA LEU A 79 -8.72 -11.81 11.70
C LEU A 79 -7.64 -11.64 12.79
N LYS A 80 -6.43 -11.21 12.42
CA LYS A 80 -5.34 -10.98 13.38
C LYS A 80 -5.57 -9.73 14.23
N GLY A 81 -5.84 -8.59 13.61
CA GLY A 81 -5.83 -7.28 14.28
C GLY A 81 -7.17 -6.83 14.88
N TRP A 82 -8.31 -7.28 14.34
CA TRP A 82 -9.63 -6.79 14.74
C TRP A 82 -10.35 -7.76 15.66
N LEU A 83 -11.12 -7.22 16.61
CA LEU A 83 -12.01 -8.03 17.44
C LEU A 83 -13.17 -8.59 16.60
N PRO A 84 -13.60 -9.84 16.87
CA PRO A 84 -14.77 -10.40 16.22
C PRO A 84 -16.03 -9.56 16.54
N PRO A 85 -17.01 -9.52 15.63
CA PRO A 85 -18.19 -8.66 15.75
C PRO A 85 -19.08 -8.98 16.97
N ASP A 86 -18.94 -10.18 17.55
CA ASP A 86 -19.65 -10.56 18.78
C ASP A 86 -19.08 -9.90 20.05
N GLU A 87 -17.80 -9.51 20.04
CA GLU A 87 -17.11 -8.88 21.18
C GLU A 87 -16.90 -7.37 20.98
N ALA A 88 -17.01 -6.90 19.73
CA ALA A 88 -16.92 -5.50 19.38
C ALA A 88 -18.28 -4.83 19.65
N GLU A 89 -18.44 -4.17 20.80
CA GLU A 89 -19.63 -3.39 21.19
C GLU A 89 -19.94 -2.23 20.20
N GLY A 90 -20.40 -2.54 18.98
CA GLY A 90 -20.77 -1.62 17.91
C GLY A 90 -19.61 -0.81 17.30
N ASN A 91 -18.46 -0.78 17.95
CA ASN A 91 -17.26 -0.10 17.50
C ASN A 91 -16.29 -1.16 16.98
N ASN A 92 -15.98 -1.17 15.67
CA ASN A 92 -14.93 -2.03 15.09
C ASN A 92 -13.59 -1.77 15.80
N LEU A 93 -13.29 -2.42 16.92
CA LEU A 93 -12.15 -2.13 17.78
C LEU A 93 -11.00 -3.07 17.41
N LEU A 94 -9.78 -2.55 17.48
CA LEU A 94 -8.57 -3.37 17.38
C LEU A 94 -8.39 -4.12 18.71
N LYS A 95 -7.79 -5.31 18.67
CA LYS A 95 -7.45 -6.08 19.88
C LYS A 95 -6.46 -5.28 20.72
N ASP A 96 -6.63 -5.27 22.04
CA ASP A 96 -5.73 -4.53 22.95
C ASP A 96 -4.27 -5.04 22.92
N SER A 97 -4.06 -6.30 22.52
CA SER A 97 -2.74 -6.90 22.34
C SER A 97 -2.13 -6.66 20.95
N TYR A 98 -2.84 -6.00 20.04
CA TYR A 98 -2.39 -5.77 18.66
C TYR A 98 -1.68 -4.42 18.55
N PHE A 99 -0.44 -4.45 18.07
CA PHE A 99 0.27 -3.24 17.68
C PHE A 99 -0.15 -2.82 16.26
N PRO A 100 -0.55 -1.56 16.03
CA PRO A 100 -0.97 -1.09 14.71
C PRO A 100 0.12 -1.34 13.66
N GLY A 101 -0.24 -2.05 12.59
CA GLY A 101 0.63 -2.40 11.48
C GLY A 101 1.36 -3.74 11.58
N ASP A 102 1.29 -4.42 12.72
CA ASP A 102 2.01 -5.67 12.96
C ASP A 102 1.20 -6.89 12.50
N VAL A 103 1.37 -7.23 11.23
CA VAL A 103 0.70 -8.38 10.60
C VAL A 103 1.48 -9.69 10.77
N GLY A 104 2.65 -9.65 11.43
CA GLY A 104 3.58 -10.77 11.57
C GLY A 104 4.30 -11.13 10.27
N PHE A 105 4.47 -10.18 9.35
CA PHE A 105 5.23 -10.35 8.11
C PHE A 105 6.65 -9.84 8.32
N ASP A 106 7.56 -10.74 8.72
CA ASP A 106 8.99 -10.48 8.82
C ASP A 106 9.79 -11.71 8.31
N PRO A 107 9.91 -11.89 6.98
CA PRO A 107 10.61 -13.03 6.41
C PRO A 107 12.13 -12.97 6.63
N LEU A 108 12.69 -11.79 6.96
CA LEU A 108 14.13 -11.57 7.11
C LEU A 108 14.57 -11.45 8.57
N GLY A 109 13.63 -11.49 9.53
CA GLY A 109 13.94 -11.40 10.96
C GLY A 109 14.57 -10.07 11.36
N LEU A 110 14.23 -8.98 10.66
CA LEU A 110 14.83 -7.66 10.88
C LEU A 110 14.11 -6.87 11.99
N LYS A 111 13.04 -7.41 12.56
CA LYS A 111 12.33 -6.79 13.69
C LYS A 111 13.21 -6.81 14.94
N PRO A 112 13.58 -5.64 15.50
CA PRO A 112 14.33 -5.57 16.76
C PRO A 112 13.52 -6.16 17.92
N GLU A 113 14.22 -6.79 18.87
CA GLU A 113 13.60 -7.28 20.11
C GLU A 113 13.40 -6.14 21.15
N ASP A 114 14.15 -5.05 21.02
CA ASP A 114 14.05 -3.89 21.90
C ASP A 114 12.83 -3.01 21.56
N PRO A 115 11.92 -2.73 22.52
CA PRO A 115 10.74 -1.90 22.27
C PRO A 115 11.03 -0.48 21.81
N GLU A 116 12.15 0.12 22.23
CA GLU A 116 12.51 1.50 21.86
C GLU A 116 12.98 1.57 20.40
N GLU A 117 13.85 0.66 19.99
CA GLU A 117 14.31 0.54 18.59
C GLU A 117 13.15 0.20 17.64
N PHE A 118 12.21 -0.66 18.07
CA PHE A 118 11.00 -0.96 17.32
C PHE A 118 10.13 0.28 17.07
N LEU A 119 9.95 1.14 18.09
CA LEU A 119 9.20 2.39 17.96
C LEU A 119 9.92 3.40 17.06
N GLU A 120 11.26 3.42 17.07
CA GLU A 120 12.04 4.27 16.18
C GLU A 120 11.85 3.87 14.71
N LEU A 121 11.96 2.57 14.39
CA LEU A 121 11.72 2.07 13.04
C LEU A 121 10.29 2.33 12.56
N HIS A 122 9.30 2.15 13.44
CA HIS A 122 7.91 2.50 13.11
C HIS A 122 7.73 4.00 12.84
N THR A 123 8.44 4.85 13.58
CA THR A 123 8.38 6.30 13.36
C THR A 123 9.01 6.66 12.01
N LYS A 124 10.13 6.03 11.64
CA LYS A 124 10.76 6.18 10.32
C LYS A 124 9.83 5.72 9.20
N GLU A 125 9.16 4.57 9.36
CA GLU A 125 8.16 4.07 8.40
C GLU A 125 7.02 5.09 8.22
N LEU A 126 6.48 5.63 9.32
CA LEU A 126 5.39 6.59 9.28
C LEU A 126 5.79 7.89 8.56
N GLN A 127 7.00 8.40 8.82
CA GLN A 127 7.52 9.60 8.17
C GLN A 127 7.72 9.39 6.66
N ASN A 128 8.30 8.26 6.27
CA ASN A 128 8.43 7.91 4.85
C ASN A 128 7.07 7.72 4.18
N GLY A 129 6.12 7.07 4.85
CA GLY A 129 4.76 6.90 4.35
C GLY A 129 4.04 8.24 4.11
N ARG A 130 4.20 9.22 5.01
CA ARG A 130 3.62 10.57 4.83
C ARG A 130 4.20 11.30 3.63
N VAL A 131 5.53 11.27 3.49
CA VAL A 131 6.20 11.87 2.33
C VAL A 131 5.76 11.18 1.04
N ALA A 132 5.65 9.85 1.04
CA ALA A 132 5.19 9.10 -0.11
C ALA A 132 3.72 9.39 -0.48
N MET A 133 2.83 9.55 0.50
CA MET A 133 1.43 9.94 0.23
C MET A 133 1.34 11.29 -0.48
N LEU A 134 2.13 12.27 -0.04
CA LEU A 134 2.19 13.59 -0.69
C LEU A 134 2.87 13.52 -2.07
N GLY A 135 3.95 12.75 -2.18
CA GLY A 135 4.70 12.56 -3.43
C GLY A 135 3.85 11.89 -4.52
N ALA A 136 3.18 10.78 -4.19
CA ALA A 136 2.30 10.08 -5.11
C ALA A 136 1.11 10.95 -5.56
N ALA A 137 0.49 11.68 -4.63
CA ALA A 137 -0.58 12.63 -4.97
C ALA A 137 -0.07 13.75 -5.91
N GLY A 138 1.15 14.24 -5.69
CA GLY A 138 1.80 15.24 -6.54
C GLY A 138 2.09 14.73 -7.95
N MET A 139 2.64 13.52 -8.08
CA MET A 139 2.90 12.87 -9.37
C MET A 139 1.61 12.72 -10.17
N ILE A 140 0.57 12.14 -9.57
CA ILE A 140 -0.75 11.97 -10.20
C ILE A 140 -1.34 13.33 -10.64
N ALA A 141 -1.25 14.35 -9.79
CA ALA A 141 -1.77 15.68 -10.11
C ALA A 141 -1.00 16.35 -11.26
N GLN A 142 0.33 16.22 -11.30
CA GLN A 142 1.17 16.76 -12.37
C GLN A 142 0.85 16.10 -13.70
N GLU A 143 0.71 14.78 -13.71
CA GLU A 143 0.43 14.02 -14.92
C GLU A 143 -0.97 14.33 -15.50
N LEU A 144 -1.97 14.51 -14.62
CA LEU A 144 -3.32 14.93 -15.03
C LEU A 144 -3.36 16.33 -15.65
N VAL A 145 -2.53 17.26 -15.15
CA VAL A 145 -2.51 18.65 -15.62
C VAL A 145 -1.65 18.80 -16.88
N ASN A 146 -0.49 18.15 -16.90
CA ASN A 146 0.47 18.28 -18.00
C ASN A 146 0.15 17.36 -19.18
N GLY A 147 -0.59 16.26 -18.93
CA GLY A 147 -0.91 15.26 -19.96
C GLY A 147 0.32 14.55 -20.52
N LYS A 148 1.40 14.55 -19.75
CA LYS A 148 2.72 13.98 -20.02
C LYS A 148 3.34 13.55 -18.70
#